data_AF-A0A0A9ZE90-F1
#
_entry.id   AF-A0A0A9ZE90-F1
#
_cell.length_a   1.000
_cell.length_b   1.000
_cell.length_c   1.000
_cell.angle_alpha   90.00
_cell.angle_beta   90.00
_cell.angle_gamma   90.00
#
_symmetry.space_group_name_H-M   'P 1'
#
loop_
_entity.id
_entity.type
_entity.pdbx_description
1 polymer ?
#
loop_
_entity_poly.entity_id
_entity_poly.type
_entity_poly.pdbx_seq_one_letter_code
_entity_poly.pdbx_strand_id
1 'polypeptide(L)'
;NSQTGYLPILTMPDNGAEPVEQQDNSTKLLAYSSMREAAFAQLQSAYDASKATTAGSLSQFLARCSELSEIRDRFYHYSDTIMELNVLVPAENRIDVQGALKAFDDVYYEIRAVESNIKSKFQKIPPPAPSEIKLPRIDVPKWDGQLSTFQNWFALYNSVVHKGPSSKTSKL
;
A
#
# COMPACT_ATOMS: atom_id res chain seq x y z
N ASN A 1 78.90 19.34 35.58
CA ASN A 1 77.87 18.29 35.48
C ASN A 1 76.57 18.78 36.07
N SER A 2 75.74 19.34 35.21
CA SER A 2 74.49 20.01 35.56
C SER A 2 73.40 18.99 35.89
N GLN A 3 72.82 19.08 37.08
CA GLN A 3 71.58 18.40 37.45
C GLN A 3 70.41 19.14 36.81
N THR A 4 69.77 18.53 35.82
CA THR A 4 68.44 18.93 35.32
C THR A 4 67.40 18.03 35.97
N GLY A 5 66.64 18.61 36.91
CA GLY A 5 65.49 17.97 37.54
C GLY A 5 64.36 17.77 36.54
N TYR A 6 63.92 16.53 36.39
CA TYR A 6 62.65 16.20 35.76
C TYR A 6 61.57 16.19 36.84
N LEU A 7 60.60 17.10 36.74
CA LEU A 7 59.33 16.98 37.45
C LEU A 7 58.44 15.99 36.69
N PRO A 8 57.74 15.06 37.37
CA PRO A 8 56.76 14.20 36.73
C PRO A 8 55.53 15.03 36.35
N ILE A 9 55.14 15.00 35.07
CA ILE A 9 53.86 15.51 34.60
C ILE A 9 52.77 14.66 35.27
N LEU A 10 51.97 15.31 36.11
CA LEU A 10 50.79 14.75 36.73
C LEU A 10 49.75 14.48 35.63
N THR A 11 49.70 13.25 35.12
CA THR A 11 48.61 12.81 34.26
C THR A 11 47.34 12.79 35.11
N MET A 12 46.49 13.80 34.93
CA MET A 12 45.14 13.82 35.50
C MET A 12 44.37 12.60 34.97
N PRO A 13 43.59 11.89 35.82
CA PRO A 13 42.62 10.93 35.32
C PRO A 13 41.55 11.68 34.53
N ASP A 14 41.48 11.38 33.23
CA ASP A 14 40.37 11.71 32.35
C ASP A 14 39.11 11.04 32.92
N ASN A 15 38.35 11.80 33.71
CA ASN A 15 37.07 11.36 34.24
C ASN A 15 36.10 11.33 33.05
N GLY A 16 35.97 10.16 32.44
CA GLY A 16 35.04 9.82 31.36
C GLY A 16 33.58 9.98 31.75
N ALA A 17 33.13 11.22 31.91
CA ALA A 17 31.73 11.56 31.77
C ALA A 17 31.45 11.64 30.27
N GLU A 18 30.97 10.55 29.68
CA GLU A 18 30.27 10.68 28.41
C GLU A 18 29.17 11.74 28.59
N PRO A 19 29.07 12.72 27.69
CA PRO A 19 28.17 13.84 27.87
C PRO A 19 26.74 13.31 28.04
N VAL A 20 26.08 13.74 29.12
CA VAL A 20 24.75 13.28 29.57
C VAL A 20 23.70 13.20 28.43
N GLU A 21 23.84 14.03 27.39
CA GLU A 21 23.01 14.01 26.18
C GLU A 21 23.18 12.76 25.30
N GLN A 22 24.38 12.17 25.20
CA GLN A 22 24.61 10.93 24.43
C GLN A 22 23.97 9.72 25.11
N GLN A 23 23.94 9.71 26.45
CA GLN A 23 23.29 8.65 27.22
C GLN A 23 21.75 8.73 27.14
N ASP A 24 21.20 9.94 27.11
CA ASP A 24 19.76 10.17 26.86
C ASP A 24 19.34 9.73 25.44
N ASN A 25 20.13 10.08 24.42
CA ASN A 25 19.87 9.67 23.03
C ASN A 25 19.95 8.15 22.85
N SER A 26 20.90 7.49 23.50
CA SER A 26 21.02 6.01 23.47
C SER A 26 19.81 5.33 24.12
N THR A 27 19.29 5.91 25.21
CA THR A 27 18.08 5.39 25.88
C THR A 27 16.83 5.53 24.99
N LYS A 28 16.67 6.69 24.32
CA LYS A 28 15.58 6.91 23.37
C LYS A 28 15.68 5.96 22.18
N LEU A 29 16.89 5.72 21.66
CA LEU A 29 17.13 4.82 20.53
C LEU A 29 16.71 3.38 20.85
N LEU A 30 17.01 2.90 22.06
CA LEU A 30 16.52 1.59 22.52
C LEU A 30 14.99 1.54 22.67
N ALA A 31 14.37 2.61 23.18
CA ALA A 31 12.92 2.68 23.32
C ALA A 31 12.22 2.62 21.94
N TYR A 32 12.67 3.43 20.98
CA TYR A 32 12.11 3.41 19.62
C TYR A 32 12.40 2.10 18.88
N SER A 33 13.56 1.49 19.11
CA SER A 33 13.84 0.14 18.62
C SER A 33 12.83 -0.88 19.15
N SER A 34 12.56 -0.87 20.45
CA SER A 34 11.56 -1.76 21.04
C SER A 34 10.15 -1.52 20.47
N MET A 35 9.76 -0.27 20.26
CA MET A 35 8.47 0.08 19.64
C MET A 35 8.38 -0.38 18.18
N ARG A 36 9.47 -0.26 17.42
CA ARG A 36 9.59 -0.76 16.04
C ARG A 36 9.41 -2.28 16.00
N GLU A 37 10.11 -3.01 16.86
CA GLU A 37 9.98 -4.47 16.94
C GLU A 37 8.56 -4.90 17.37
N ALA A 38 7.91 -4.16 18.26
CA ALA A 38 6.51 -4.41 18.62
C ALA A 38 5.56 -4.24 17.43
N ALA A 39 5.76 -3.23 16.59
CA ALA A 39 4.99 -3.04 15.36
C ALA A 39 5.25 -4.17 14.35
N PHE A 40 6.49 -4.63 14.21
CA PHE A 40 6.81 -5.78 13.37
C PHE A 40 6.17 -7.08 13.89
N ALA A 41 6.14 -7.29 15.21
CA ALA A 41 5.45 -8.43 15.81
C ALA A 41 3.94 -8.42 15.54
N GLN A 42 3.30 -7.24 15.52
CA GLN A 42 1.90 -7.11 15.11
C GLN A 42 1.70 -7.50 13.64
N LEU A 43 2.61 -7.08 12.75
CA LEU A 43 2.59 -7.49 11.34
C LEU A 43 2.74 -9.01 11.20
N GLN A 44 3.68 -9.61 11.93
CA GLN A 44 3.89 -11.06 11.92
C GLN A 44 2.66 -11.82 12.42
N SER A 45 1.98 -11.33 13.46
CA SER A 45 0.72 -11.91 13.92
C SER A 45 -0.37 -11.86 12.85
N ALA A 46 -0.44 -10.77 12.08
CA ALA A 46 -1.36 -10.66 10.94
C ALA A 46 -0.99 -11.62 9.80
N TYR A 47 0.31 -11.86 9.58
CA TYR A 47 0.80 -12.85 8.62
C TYR A 47 0.42 -14.29 9.03
N ASP A 48 0.64 -14.64 10.28
CA ASP A 48 0.30 -15.98 10.78
C ASP A 48 -1.21 -16.22 10.69
N ALA A 49 -2.01 -15.19 10.99
CA ALA A 49 -3.46 -15.22 10.79
C ALA A 49 -3.84 -15.39 9.31
N SER A 50 -3.10 -14.78 8.37
CA SER A 50 -3.34 -14.94 6.93
C SER A 50 -3.11 -16.38 6.48
N LYS A 51 -2.12 -17.08 7.04
CA LYS A 51 -1.85 -18.50 6.75
C LYS A 51 -2.90 -19.44 7.35
N ALA A 52 -3.42 -19.10 8.53
CA ALA A 52 -4.46 -19.87 9.22
C ALA A 52 -5.89 -19.56 8.72
N THR A 53 -6.05 -18.71 7.71
CA THR A 53 -7.37 -18.26 7.24
C THR A 53 -8.13 -19.41 6.57
N THR A 54 -9.32 -19.72 7.10
CA THR A 54 -10.30 -20.65 6.53
C THR A 54 -11.56 -19.87 6.12
N ALA A 55 -12.51 -20.52 5.43
CA ALA A 55 -13.73 -19.87 4.97
C ALA A 55 -14.54 -19.16 6.09
N GLY A 56 -14.44 -19.65 7.34
CA GLY A 56 -15.11 -19.07 8.50
C GLY A 56 -14.39 -17.88 9.16
N SER A 57 -13.09 -17.69 8.91
CA SER A 57 -12.27 -16.62 9.51
C SER A 57 -11.92 -15.49 8.54
N LEU A 58 -12.47 -15.54 7.32
CA LEU A 58 -12.17 -14.59 6.25
C LEU A 58 -12.52 -13.14 6.59
N SER A 59 -13.68 -12.92 7.22
CA SER A 59 -14.11 -11.58 7.64
C SER A 59 -13.17 -10.98 8.69
N GLN A 60 -12.69 -11.80 9.63
CA GLN A 60 -11.72 -11.39 10.64
C GLN A 60 -10.35 -11.10 10.03
N PHE A 61 -9.93 -11.87 9.02
CA PHE A 61 -8.71 -11.59 8.27
C PHE A 61 -8.80 -10.25 7.52
N LEU A 62 -9.90 -10.00 6.81
CA LEU A 62 -10.10 -8.72 6.10
C LEU A 62 -10.16 -7.51 7.03
N ALA A 63 -10.70 -7.65 8.25
CA ALA A 63 -10.67 -6.60 9.27
C ALA A 63 -9.23 -6.33 9.75
N ARG A 64 -8.41 -7.38 9.94
CA ARG A 64 -6.98 -7.19 10.24
C ARG A 64 -6.22 -6.53 9.08
N CYS A 65 -6.63 -6.80 7.83
CA CYS A 65 -6.02 -6.13 6.66
C CYS A 65 -6.24 -4.62 6.64
N SER A 66 -7.33 -4.07 7.21
CA SER A 66 -7.49 -2.62 7.29
C SER A 66 -6.49 -1.97 8.25
N GLU A 67 -6.12 -2.66 9.32
CA GLU A 67 -5.16 -2.18 10.33
C GLU A 67 -3.70 -2.24 9.84
N LEU A 68 -3.40 -3.01 8.78
CA LEU A 68 -2.03 -3.13 8.24
C LEU A 68 -1.44 -1.79 7.83
N SER A 69 -2.26 -0.88 7.29
CA SER A 69 -1.81 0.45 6.89
C SER A 69 -1.32 1.26 8.09
N GLU A 70 -2.06 1.21 9.20
CA GLU A 70 -1.67 1.89 10.44
C GLU A 70 -0.43 1.29 11.07
N ILE A 71 -0.29 -0.05 11.05
CA ILE A 71 0.91 -0.73 11.54
C ILE A 71 2.13 -0.29 10.73
N ARG A 72 1.99 -0.20 9.40
CA ARG A 72 3.04 0.29 8.51
C ARG A 72 3.41 1.73 8.85
N ASP A 73 2.44 2.63 8.95
CA ASP A 73 2.72 4.04 9.20
C ASP A 73 3.45 4.24 10.54
N ARG A 74 3.06 3.50 11.60
CA ARG A 74 3.79 3.47 12.88
C ARG A 74 5.22 2.94 12.73
N PHE A 75 5.40 1.84 11.99
CA PHE A 75 6.72 1.23 11.79
C PHE A 75 7.68 2.18 11.05
N TYR A 76 7.21 2.84 10.00
CA TYR A 76 7.98 3.84 9.25
C TYR A 76 8.32 5.04 10.14
N HIS A 77 7.36 5.54 10.92
CA HIS A 77 7.61 6.64 11.86
C HIS A 77 8.71 6.30 12.88
N TYR A 78 8.68 5.11 13.49
CA TYR A 78 9.74 4.67 14.40
C TYR A 78 11.07 4.47 13.69
N SER A 79 11.06 3.97 12.46
CA SER A 79 12.27 3.77 11.64
C SER A 79 12.95 5.09 11.28
N ASP A 80 12.17 6.11 10.90
CA ASP A 80 12.66 7.46 10.63
C ASP A 80 13.27 8.08 11.90
N THR A 81 12.59 7.93 13.04
CA THR A 81 13.09 8.44 14.33
C THR A 81 14.40 7.75 14.74
N ILE A 82 14.53 6.44 14.53
CA ILE A 82 15.78 5.71 14.79
C ILE A 82 16.88 6.20 13.84
N MET A 83 16.56 6.48 12.58
CA MET A 83 17.52 7.02 11.62
C MET A 83 18.04 8.40 12.03
N GLU A 84 17.17 9.26 12.56
CA GLU A 84 17.57 10.56 13.13
C GLU A 84 18.48 10.38 14.37
N LEU A 85 18.10 9.49 15.29
CA LEU A 85 18.89 9.21 16.49
C LEU A 85 20.23 8.54 16.18
N ASN A 86 20.31 7.72 15.14
CA ASN A 86 21.55 7.07 14.66
C ASN A 86 22.64 8.09 14.30
N VAL A 87 22.28 9.31 13.87
CA VAL A 87 23.23 10.39 13.57
C VAL A 87 23.86 10.95 14.84
N LEU A 88 23.15 10.88 15.97
CA LEU A 88 23.54 11.46 17.26
C LEU A 88 24.29 10.49 18.17
N VAL A 89 24.35 9.19 17.82
CA VAL A 89 25.03 8.15 18.60
C VAL A 89 26.32 7.65 17.92
N PRO A 90 27.30 7.15 18.69
CA PRO A 90 28.49 6.50 18.16
C PRO A 90 28.16 5.35 17.21
N ALA A 91 29.07 5.06 16.28
CA ALA A 91 28.84 4.06 15.24
C ALA A 91 28.56 2.65 15.80
N GLU A 92 29.14 2.31 16.96
CA GLU A 92 28.94 1.02 17.60
C GLU A 92 27.50 0.80 18.10
N ASN A 93 26.78 1.88 18.42
CA ASN A 93 25.43 1.83 18.99
C ASN A 93 24.33 2.05 17.94
N ARG A 94 24.70 2.18 16.66
CA ARG A 94 23.73 2.41 15.58
C ARG A 94 22.94 1.15 15.29
N ILE A 95 21.65 1.33 15.05
CA ILE A 95 20.73 0.25 14.70
C ILE A 95 20.54 0.23 13.19
N ASP A 96 20.57 -0.96 12.59
CA ASP A 96 20.21 -1.13 11.19
C ASP A 96 18.72 -0.83 10.99
N VAL A 97 18.44 0.15 10.13
CA VAL A 97 17.09 0.56 9.73
C VAL A 97 16.74 -0.02 8.36
N GLN A 98 17.70 -0.16 7.45
CA GLN A 98 17.44 -0.55 6.07
C GLN A 98 17.09 -2.03 5.95
N GLY A 99 17.81 -2.91 6.66
CA GLY A 99 17.46 -4.33 6.71
C GLY A 99 16.08 -4.55 7.33
N ALA A 100 15.75 -3.80 8.39
CA ALA A 100 14.45 -3.87 9.06
C ALA A 100 13.29 -3.41 8.15
N LEU A 101 13.46 -2.30 7.42
CA LEU A 101 12.48 -1.81 6.44
C LEU A 101 12.20 -2.84 5.35
N LYS A 102 13.26 -3.43 4.78
CA LYS A 102 13.12 -4.45 3.75
C LYS A 102 12.35 -5.68 4.29
N ALA A 103 12.71 -6.18 5.47
CA ALA A 103 12.03 -7.31 6.08
C ALA A 103 10.55 -7.02 6.37
N PHE A 104 10.23 -5.80 6.81
CA PHE A 104 8.86 -5.34 6.98
C PHE A 104 8.07 -5.35 5.67
N ASP A 105 8.63 -4.74 4.62
CA ASP A 105 7.98 -4.64 3.32
C ASP A 105 7.74 -6.02 2.70
N ASP A 106 8.72 -6.93 2.77
CA ASP A 106 8.61 -8.30 2.27
C ASP A 106 7.36 -9.00 2.87
N VAL A 107 7.20 -8.95 4.20
CA VAL A 107 6.03 -9.54 4.88
C VAL A 107 4.75 -8.79 4.57
N TYR A 108 4.77 -7.46 4.57
CA TYR A 108 3.60 -6.62 4.30
C TYR A 108 3.00 -6.91 2.93
N TYR A 109 3.84 -6.97 1.89
CA TYR A 109 3.36 -7.22 0.53
C TYR A 109 2.92 -8.66 0.32
N GLU A 110 3.48 -9.64 1.04
CA GLU A 110 2.94 -11.00 1.04
C GLU A 110 1.50 -11.04 1.57
N ILE A 111 1.20 -10.36 2.67
CA ILE A 111 -0.17 -10.31 3.22
C ILE A 111 -1.11 -9.62 2.21
N ARG A 112 -0.67 -8.51 1.60
CA ARG A 112 -1.46 -7.80 0.58
C ARG A 112 -1.71 -8.63 -0.67
N ALA A 113 -0.75 -9.47 -1.08
CA ALA A 113 -0.94 -10.39 -2.19
C ALA A 113 -2.01 -11.44 -1.87
N VAL A 114 -2.01 -11.99 -0.64
CA VAL A 114 -3.05 -12.91 -0.16
C VAL A 114 -4.43 -12.22 -0.15
N GLU A 115 -4.51 -11.01 0.40
CA GLU A 115 -5.74 -10.21 0.43
C GLU A 115 -6.28 -9.97 -0.98
N SER A 116 -5.42 -9.57 -1.93
CA SER A 116 -5.78 -9.32 -3.32
C SER A 116 -6.31 -10.58 -4.02
N ASN A 117 -5.64 -11.72 -3.81
CA ASN A 117 -6.05 -13.02 -4.35
C ASN A 117 -7.41 -13.47 -3.80
N ILE A 118 -7.66 -13.23 -2.51
CA ILE A 118 -8.96 -13.50 -1.91
C ILE A 118 -10.02 -12.59 -2.55
N LYS A 119 -9.81 -11.27 -2.57
CA LYS A 119 -10.77 -10.30 -3.12
C LYS A 119 -11.11 -10.59 -4.58
N SER A 120 -10.13 -10.98 -5.40
CA SER A 120 -10.36 -11.31 -6.82
C SER A 120 -11.22 -12.57 -7.00
N LYS A 121 -11.15 -13.55 -6.11
CA LYS A 121 -12.04 -14.73 -6.14
C LYS A 121 -13.51 -14.37 -5.84
N PHE A 122 -13.74 -13.33 -5.03
CA PHE A 122 -15.09 -12.87 -4.68
C PHE A 122 -15.64 -11.84 -5.66
N GLN A 123 -14.78 -11.09 -6.36
CA GLN A 123 -15.16 -10.32 -7.53
C GLN A 123 -15.32 -11.24 -8.74
N LYS A 124 -16.39 -12.04 -8.75
CA LYS A 124 -16.96 -12.54 -10.01
C LYS A 124 -17.50 -11.33 -10.76
N ILE A 125 -16.65 -10.69 -11.56
CA ILE A 125 -17.11 -9.78 -12.61
C ILE A 125 -18.06 -10.62 -13.45
N PRO A 126 -19.37 -10.31 -13.49
CA PRO A 126 -20.27 -11.00 -14.40
C PRO A 126 -19.67 -10.83 -15.78
N PRO A 127 -19.54 -11.89 -16.60
CA PRO A 127 -19.17 -11.72 -17.99
C PRO A 127 -20.10 -10.64 -18.55
N PRO A 128 -19.56 -9.62 -19.28
CA PRO A 128 -20.40 -8.57 -19.83
C PRO A 128 -21.52 -9.26 -20.59
N ALA A 129 -22.77 -9.04 -20.14
CA ALA A 129 -23.92 -9.62 -20.80
C ALA A 129 -23.79 -9.26 -22.28
N PRO A 130 -23.85 -10.22 -23.21
CA PRO A 130 -23.77 -9.91 -24.62
C PRO A 130 -24.94 -8.97 -24.90
N SER A 131 -24.63 -7.70 -25.14
CA SER A 131 -25.58 -6.72 -25.60
C SER A 131 -25.90 -7.09 -27.05
N GLU A 132 -26.80 -8.06 -27.23
CA GLU A 132 -27.45 -8.30 -28.52
C GLU A 132 -28.38 -7.11 -28.82
N ILE A 133 -27.78 -5.95 -29.09
CA ILE A 133 -28.47 -4.83 -29.74
C ILE A 133 -28.61 -5.25 -31.20
N LYS A 134 -29.65 -6.04 -31.49
CA LYS A 134 -30.03 -6.36 -32.86
C LYS A 134 -30.72 -5.13 -33.44
N LEU A 135 -30.11 -4.56 -34.48
CA LEU A 135 -30.75 -3.49 -35.24
C LEU A 135 -32.06 -4.03 -35.86
N PRO A 136 -33.15 -3.23 -35.87
CA PRO A 136 -34.36 -3.59 -36.59
C PRO A 136 -34.02 -3.83 -38.06
N ARG A 137 -34.45 -4.96 -38.63
CA ARG A 137 -34.32 -5.19 -40.07
C ARG A 137 -35.28 -4.24 -40.78
N ILE A 138 -34.73 -3.26 -41.50
CA ILE A 138 -35.49 -2.36 -42.35
C ILE A 138 -35.33 -2.87 -43.78
N ASP A 139 -36.43 -3.29 -44.40
CA ASP A 139 -36.43 -3.63 -45.81
C ASP A 139 -36.30 -2.34 -46.63
N VAL A 140 -35.26 -2.27 -47.47
CA VAL A 140 -35.03 -1.13 -48.36
C VAL A 140 -35.94 -1.29 -49.58
N PRO A 141 -36.90 -0.39 -49.81
CA PRO A 141 -37.75 -0.44 -50.98
C PRO A 141 -36.89 -0.22 -52.23
N LYS A 142 -37.16 -0.98 -53.30
CA LYS A 142 -36.51 -0.78 -54.59
C LYS A 142 -36.88 0.61 -55.10
N TRP A 143 -35.86 1.40 -55.45
CA TRP A 143 -36.05 2.74 -55.99
C TRP A 143 -36.78 2.69 -57.33
N ASP A 144 -37.97 3.28 -57.38
CA ASP A 144 -38.84 3.35 -58.56
C ASP A 144 -38.70 4.68 -59.33
N GLY A 145 -37.80 5.56 -58.88
CA GLY A 145 -37.58 6.89 -59.46
C GLY A 145 -38.54 7.97 -58.95
N GLN A 146 -39.46 7.65 -58.02
CA GLN A 146 -40.43 8.60 -57.48
C GLN A 146 -40.01 9.14 -56.11
N LEU A 147 -39.75 10.46 -56.04
CA LEU A 147 -39.33 11.15 -54.81
C LEU A 147 -40.37 11.07 -53.67
N SER A 148 -41.65 10.97 -54.00
CA SER A 148 -42.74 10.88 -53.01
C SER A 148 -42.66 9.58 -52.20
N THR A 149 -42.30 8.46 -52.82
CA THR A 149 -42.13 7.16 -52.16
C THR A 149 -40.90 7.15 -51.25
N PHE A 150 -39.83 7.88 -51.63
CA PHE A 150 -38.59 7.98 -50.87
C PHE A 150 -38.75 8.69 -49.53
N GLN A 151 -39.53 9.78 -49.50
CA GLN A 151 -39.70 10.59 -48.29
C GLN A 151 -40.27 9.78 -47.13
N ASN A 152 -41.18 8.85 -47.44
CA ASN A 152 -41.78 7.96 -46.45
C ASN A 152 -40.75 6.96 -45.88
N TRP A 153 -39.87 6.41 -46.73
CA TRP A 153 -38.79 5.55 -46.27
C TRP A 153 -37.77 6.31 -45.43
N PHE A 154 -37.39 7.52 -45.84
CA PHE A 154 -36.44 8.34 -45.09
C PHE A 154 -36.98 8.74 -43.71
N ALA A 155 -38.28 9.04 -43.62
CA ALA A 155 -38.96 9.29 -42.36
C ALA A 155 -38.98 8.04 -41.45
N LEU A 156 -39.23 6.86 -42.02
CA LEU A 156 -39.23 5.58 -41.30
C LEU A 156 -37.82 5.20 -40.82
N TYR A 157 -36.80 5.35 -41.67
CA TYR A 157 -35.38 5.16 -41.31
C TYR A 157 -34.97 6.06 -40.14
N ASN A 158 -35.27 7.37 -40.22
CA ASN A 158 -34.94 8.30 -39.15
C ASN A 158 -35.66 7.98 -37.84
N SER A 159 -36.92 7.54 -37.90
CA SER A 159 -37.65 7.14 -36.70
C SER A 159 -37.10 5.88 -36.06
N VAL A 160 -36.72 4.87 -36.87
CA VAL A 160 -36.27 3.58 -36.37
C VAL A 160 -34.82 3.62 -35.88
N VAL A 161 -33.93 4.36 -36.56
CA VAL A 161 -32.50 4.44 -36.23
C VAL A 161 -32.20 5.49 -35.16
N HIS A 162 -32.86 6.66 -35.20
CA HIS A 162 -32.54 7.78 -34.29
C HIS A 162 -33.57 8.00 -33.17
N LYS A 163 -34.80 7.50 -33.31
CA LYS A 163 -35.88 7.70 -32.31
C LYS A 163 -36.41 6.38 -31.72
N GLY A 164 -35.81 5.24 -32.10
CA GLY A 164 -36.20 3.92 -31.64
C GLY A 164 -35.85 3.65 -30.17
N PRO A 165 -36.43 2.60 -29.55
CA PRO A 165 -36.24 2.25 -28.14
C PRO A 165 -34.78 2.01 -27.75
N SER A 166 -33.92 1.63 -28.70
CA SER A 166 -32.49 1.39 -28.52
C SER A 166 -31.68 2.68 -28.24
N SER A 167 -32.21 3.85 -28.58
CA SER A 167 -31.54 5.14 -28.32
C SER A 167 -31.78 5.68 -26.91
N LYS A 168 -32.68 5.08 -26.12
CA LYS A 168 -33.06 5.59 -24.78
C LYS A 168 -32.28 4.95 -23.62
N THR A 169 -31.43 3.97 -23.87
CA THR A 169 -30.57 3.36 -22.84
C THR A 169 -29.22 4.05 -22.79
N SER A 170 -29.20 5.30 -22.34
CA SER A 170 -27.96 6.00 -21.95
C SER A 170 -28.26 7.02 -20.86
N LYS A 171 -28.93 6.59 -19.78
CA LYS A 171 -28.81 7.21 -18.45
C LYS A 171 -29.04 6.13 -17.39
N LEU A 172 -28.11 6.14 -16.43
CA LEU A 172 -27.96 5.31 -15.22
C LEU A 172 -27.20 4.00 -15.42
#